data_AF-A0A0B2A3K6-F1
#
_entry.id   AF-A0A0B2A3K6-F1
#
_cell.length_a   1.000
_cell.length_b   1.000
_cell.length_c   1.000
_cell.angle_alpha   90.00
_cell.angle_beta   90.00
_cell.angle_gamma   90.00
#
_symmetry.space_group_name_H-M   'P 1'
#
loop_
_entity.id
_entity.type
_entity.pdbx_description
1 polymer ?
#
loop_
_entity_poly.entity_id
_entity_poly.type
_entity_poly.pdbx_seq_one_letter_code
_entity_poly.pdbx_strand_id
1 'polypeptide(L)'
;MNDDADHTMAVQAPPGAAGAAAERLRIWLEGERADPSAVDVFVEPDAPIDAVKQLPAGDVGWVFAEQGQAEALAGTGTRVVPYTGRLDLLGGEVALAADVLVQTESYATAAYVAISVPTAFSVADEVDLSALRIDAEVALTEGRFPDHLTTPIVTVVDERALLVPILPPLPHVARLLVRADGEVLDGPLGAQTGPDLGRAAPQRAGRDAVSLARFLGAAKVIRALRSRFGTEVEIADFGPQRRIPARERDDSVFVASAAGQAYVVDLATRRVSRVPSPIAELVEHMFSTSRGAGFDASERSVLERLGLQRYDVPAPIGAAE
;
A
#
# COMPACT_ATOMS: atom_id res chain seq x y z
N MET A 1 10.36 -20.21 -49.75
CA MET A 1 11.01 -19.17 -48.95
C MET A 1 10.00 -18.03 -48.88
N ASN A 2 8.99 -18.21 -48.03
CA ASN A 2 7.96 -17.20 -47.77
C ASN A 2 8.17 -16.78 -46.31
N ASP A 3 8.76 -15.59 -46.14
CA ASP A 3 8.68 -14.84 -44.89
C ASP A 3 7.29 -14.20 -44.86
N ASP A 4 6.31 -14.92 -44.31
CA ASP A 4 5.07 -14.31 -43.84
C ASP A 4 5.40 -13.63 -42.51
N ALA A 5 5.82 -12.37 -42.63
CA ALA A 5 5.92 -11.47 -41.49
C ALA A 5 4.51 -11.16 -40.98
N ASP A 6 4.10 -11.93 -39.98
CA ASP A 6 2.88 -11.71 -39.20
C ASP A 6 3.04 -10.39 -38.43
N HIS A 7 2.61 -9.30 -39.07
CA HIS A 7 2.45 -8.01 -38.40
C HIS A 7 1.18 -8.09 -37.54
N THR A 8 1.31 -8.74 -36.38
CA THR A 8 0.35 -8.63 -35.29
C THR A 8 0.27 -7.14 -34.92
N MET A 9 -0.84 -6.50 -35.31
CA MET A 9 -1.12 -5.12 -34.92
C MET A 9 -1.25 -5.07 -33.40
N ALA A 10 -0.19 -4.61 -32.73
CA ALA A 10 -0.22 -4.35 -31.30
C ALA A 10 -1.39 -3.41 -31.01
N VAL A 11 -2.38 -3.90 -30.28
CA VAL A 11 -3.52 -3.11 -29.81
C VAL A 11 -2.95 -2.01 -28.91
N GLN A 12 -2.85 -0.80 -29.42
CA GLN A 12 -2.44 0.35 -28.61
C GLN A 12 -3.52 0.60 -27.55
N ALA A 13 -3.12 0.50 -26.28
CA ALA A 13 -3.98 0.86 -25.17
C ALA A 13 -4.35 2.35 -25.26
N PRO A 14 -5.59 2.74 -24.87
CA PRO A 14 -5.97 4.15 -24.87
C PRO A 14 -5.06 4.97 -23.95
N PRO A 15 -4.75 6.23 -24.31
CA PRO A 15 -3.96 7.12 -23.47
C PRO A 15 -4.57 7.23 -22.06
N GLY A 16 -3.73 7.16 -21.02
CA GLY A 16 -4.14 7.16 -19.61
C GLY A 16 -4.41 5.77 -19.01
N ALA A 17 -4.57 4.72 -19.82
CA ALA A 17 -4.78 3.36 -19.31
C ALA A 17 -3.57 2.81 -18.55
N ALA A 18 -2.36 3.13 -19.00
CA ALA A 18 -1.11 2.71 -18.35
C ALA A 18 -0.97 3.31 -16.95
N GLY A 19 -1.25 4.61 -16.78
CA GLY A 19 -1.23 5.26 -15.46
C GLY A 19 -2.26 4.67 -14.50
N ALA A 20 -3.49 4.42 -14.98
CA ALA A 20 -4.51 3.76 -14.17
C ALA A 20 -4.13 2.31 -13.78
N ALA A 21 -3.49 1.56 -14.69
CA ALA A 21 -3.00 0.22 -14.41
C ALA A 21 -1.85 0.21 -13.40
N ALA A 22 -0.91 1.14 -13.52
CA ALA A 22 0.20 1.32 -12.59
C ALA A 22 -0.31 1.64 -11.18
N GLU A 23 -1.23 2.58 -11.07
CA GLU A 23 -1.86 2.94 -9.80
C GLU A 23 -2.63 1.77 -9.20
N ARG A 24 -3.36 1.02 -10.04
CA ARG A 24 -4.09 -0.16 -9.61
C ARG A 24 -3.14 -1.25 -9.11
N LEU A 25 -2.03 -1.50 -9.79
CA LEU A 25 -1.00 -2.45 -9.35
C LEU A 25 -0.35 -1.98 -8.03
N ARG A 26 -0.06 -0.69 -7.88
CA ARG A 26 0.46 -0.13 -6.62
C ARG A 26 -0.49 -0.39 -5.45
N ILE A 27 -1.79 -0.11 -5.64
CA ILE A 27 -2.83 -0.37 -4.64
C ILE A 27 -2.91 -1.87 -4.32
N TRP A 28 -2.85 -2.71 -5.36
CA TRP A 28 -2.82 -4.16 -5.21
C TRP A 28 -1.60 -4.62 -4.40
N LEU A 29 -0.40 -4.07 -4.66
CA LEU A 29 0.83 -4.39 -3.92
C LEU A 29 0.75 -3.95 -2.46
N GLU A 30 0.17 -2.78 -2.16
CA GLU A 30 -0.02 -2.29 -0.78
C GLU A 30 -0.98 -3.14 0.04
N GLY A 31 -1.85 -3.91 -0.61
CA GLY A 31 -2.94 -4.65 0.04
C GLY A 31 -4.15 -3.82 0.36
N GLU A 32 -4.24 -2.68 -0.31
CA GLU A 32 -5.38 -1.80 -0.25
C GLU A 32 -6.44 -2.23 -1.28
N ARG A 33 -7.66 -1.74 -1.07
CA ARG A 33 -8.70 -1.79 -2.11
C ARG A 33 -8.80 -0.45 -2.81
N ALA A 34 -8.91 -0.50 -4.12
CA ALA A 34 -9.35 0.65 -4.89
C ALA A 34 -10.88 0.66 -5.06
N ASP A 35 -11.54 -0.50 -5.08
CA ASP A 35 -13.00 -0.60 -5.12
C ASP A 35 -13.48 -1.57 -4.02
N PRO A 36 -14.36 -1.16 -3.09
CA PRO A 36 -14.93 -2.06 -2.09
C PRO A 36 -15.74 -3.22 -2.68
N SER A 37 -16.32 -3.03 -3.87
CA SER A 37 -17.20 -3.98 -4.55
C SER A 37 -16.48 -4.95 -5.50
N ALA A 38 -15.18 -4.77 -5.69
CA ALA A 38 -14.41 -5.59 -6.62
C ALA A 38 -13.07 -6.04 -6.03
N VAL A 39 -12.58 -7.17 -6.52
CA VAL A 39 -11.36 -7.86 -6.14
C VAL A 39 -10.43 -7.81 -7.34
N ASP A 40 -9.21 -7.35 -7.11
CA ASP A 40 -8.18 -7.37 -8.13
C ASP A 40 -7.36 -8.64 -8.06
N VAL A 41 -7.03 -9.20 -9.21
CA VAL A 41 -6.37 -10.49 -9.32
C VAL A 41 -5.04 -10.30 -10.04
N PHE A 42 -3.96 -10.79 -9.45
CA PHE A 42 -2.70 -10.97 -10.15
C PHE A 42 -2.52 -12.46 -10.45
N VAL A 43 -2.17 -12.78 -11.69
CA VAL A 43 -2.00 -14.15 -12.17
C VAL A 43 -0.52 -14.33 -12.49
N GLU A 44 0.16 -15.23 -11.78
CA GLU A 44 1.56 -15.55 -12.07
C GLU A 44 1.71 -16.20 -13.46
N PRO A 45 2.90 -16.13 -14.06
CA PRO A 45 3.22 -16.91 -15.25
C PRO A 45 2.93 -18.39 -14.99
N ASP A 46 2.46 -19.10 -16.02
CA ASP A 46 2.09 -20.53 -15.99
C ASP A 46 0.90 -20.90 -15.08
N ALA A 47 0.30 -19.94 -14.37
CA ALA A 47 -0.88 -20.20 -13.54
C ALA A 47 -2.08 -20.70 -14.39
N PRO A 48 -2.88 -21.65 -13.84
CA PRO A 48 -4.02 -22.20 -14.56
C PRO A 48 -5.13 -21.16 -14.70
N ILE A 49 -5.40 -20.72 -15.92
CA ILE A 49 -6.42 -19.71 -16.24
C ILE A 49 -7.82 -20.13 -15.77
N ASP A 50 -8.10 -21.43 -15.71
CA ASP A 50 -9.38 -21.94 -15.23
C ASP A 50 -9.62 -21.63 -13.75
N ALA A 51 -8.57 -21.47 -12.93
CA ALA A 51 -8.72 -20.99 -11.55
C ALA A 51 -9.25 -19.55 -11.51
N VAL A 52 -8.80 -18.69 -12.44
CA VAL A 52 -9.29 -17.31 -12.57
C VAL A 52 -10.76 -17.29 -12.99
N LYS A 53 -11.16 -18.16 -13.92
CA LYS A 53 -12.55 -18.26 -14.39
C LYS A 53 -13.53 -18.78 -13.33
N GLN A 54 -13.03 -19.51 -12.33
CA GLN A 54 -13.83 -20.01 -11.21
C GLN A 54 -14.05 -18.95 -10.12
N LEU A 55 -13.34 -17.81 -10.19
CA LEU A 55 -13.61 -16.69 -9.30
C LEU A 55 -15.01 -16.12 -9.56
N PRO A 56 -15.76 -15.69 -8.52
CA PRO A 56 -17.11 -15.19 -8.68
C PRO A 56 -17.21 -14.05 -9.70
N ALA A 57 -17.88 -14.30 -10.83
CA ALA A 57 -18.09 -13.32 -11.88
C ALA A 57 -19.00 -12.18 -11.38
N GLY A 58 -18.51 -10.94 -11.42
CA GLY A 58 -19.19 -9.75 -10.91
C GLY A 58 -18.42 -9.02 -9.81
N ASP A 59 -17.53 -9.73 -9.13
CA ASP A 59 -16.70 -9.20 -8.04
C ASP A 59 -15.23 -9.03 -8.46
N VAL A 60 -14.88 -9.16 -9.75
CA VAL A 60 -13.49 -9.01 -10.23
C VAL A 60 -13.31 -7.68 -10.92
N GLY A 61 -12.43 -6.84 -10.39
CA GLY A 61 -12.14 -5.50 -10.90
C GLY A 61 -11.14 -5.54 -12.04
N TRP A 62 -9.88 -5.74 -11.69
CA TRP A 62 -8.75 -5.81 -12.63
C TRP A 62 -8.05 -7.15 -12.55
N VAL A 63 -7.65 -7.70 -13.69
CA VAL A 63 -6.83 -8.92 -13.76
C VAL A 63 -5.50 -8.58 -14.42
N PHE A 64 -4.41 -8.71 -13.69
CA PHE A 64 -3.05 -8.62 -14.22
C PHE A 64 -2.62 -10.02 -14.63
N ALA A 65 -2.35 -10.23 -15.91
CA ALA A 65 -1.96 -11.54 -16.44
C ALA A 65 -0.82 -11.40 -17.44
N GLU A 66 0.01 -12.44 -17.57
CA GLU A 66 1.05 -12.46 -18.59
C GLU A 66 0.42 -12.34 -19.99
N GLN A 67 1.11 -11.71 -20.93
CA GLN A 67 0.58 -11.43 -22.28
C GLN A 67 -0.17 -12.60 -22.93
N GLY A 68 0.37 -13.82 -22.90
CA GLY A 68 -0.31 -15.00 -23.45
C GLY A 68 -1.57 -15.42 -22.69
N GLN A 69 -1.58 -15.30 -21.36
CA GLN A 69 -2.76 -15.57 -20.55
C GLN A 69 -3.82 -14.47 -20.70
N ALA A 70 -3.39 -13.22 -20.90
CA ALA A 70 -4.27 -12.08 -21.08
C ALA A 70 -5.13 -12.22 -22.34
N GLU A 71 -4.55 -12.74 -23.43
CA GLU A 71 -5.29 -13.07 -24.66
C GLU A 71 -6.35 -14.17 -24.42
N ALA A 72 -6.03 -15.20 -23.65
CA ALA A 72 -6.97 -16.26 -23.30
C ALA A 72 -8.09 -15.82 -22.34
N LEU A 73 -7.85 -14.75 -21.58
CA LEU A 73 -8.84 -14.10 -20.73
C LEU A 73 -9.63 -13.01 -21.47
N ALA A 74 -9.23 -12.64 -22.70
CA ALA A 74 -9.96 -11.68 -23.50
C ALA A 74 -11.36 -12.23 -23.83
N GLY A 75 -12.40 -11.41 -23.61
CA GLY A 75 -13.79 -11.78 -23.88
C GLY A 75 -14.59 -12.30 -22.68
N THR A 76 -13.99 -12.43 -21.49
CA THR A 76 -14.72 -12.73 -20.24
C THR A 76 -15.52 -11.54 -19.70
N GLY A 77 -15.35 -10.34 -20.28
CA GLY A 77 -15.93 -9.09 -19.79
C GLY A 77 -15.14 -8.44 -18.64
N THR A 78 -14.09 -9.10 -18.14
CA THR A 78 -13.19 -8.57 -17.12
C THR A 78 -12.14 -7.64 -17.74
N ARG A 79 -11.73 -6.61 -17.00
CA ARG A 79 -10.64 -5.72 -17.42
C ARG A 79 -9.30 -6.40 -17.19
N VAL A 80 -8.68 -6.89 -18.27
CA VAL A 80 -7.38 -7.56 -18.24
C VAL A 80 -6.27 -6.57 -18.59
N VAL A 81 -5.21 -6.55 -17.79
CA VAL A 81 -3.98 -5.79 -18.03
C VAL A 81 -2.86 -6.78 -18.33
N PRO A 82 -2.34 -6.81 -19.57
CA PRO A 82 -1.20 -7.64 -19.88
C PRO A 82 0.05 -7.09 -19.19
N TYR A 83 0.88 -8.00 -18.68
CA TYR A 83 2.22 -7.68 -18.20
C TYR A 83 3.27 -8.63 -18.78
N THR A 84 4.54 -8.23 -18.64
CA THR A 84 5.70 -9.10 -18.86
C THR A 84 6.62 -9.08 -17.65
N GLY A 85 7.45 -10.11 -17.49
CA GLY A 85 8.35 -10.26 -16.34
C GLY A 85 7.77 -11.17 -15.24
N ARG A 86 8.29 -11.03 -14.03
CA ARG A 86 7.93 -11.86 -12.86
C ARG A 86 7.82 -11.00 -11.61
N LEU A 87 6.75 -11.22 -10.85
CA LEU A 87 6.59 -10.64 -9.52
C LEU A 87 7.32 -11.47 -8.45
N ASP A 88 8.64 -11.60 -8.59
CA ASP A 88 9.49 -12.20 -7.55
C ASP A 88 9.72 -11.18 -6.44
N LEU A 89 9.31 -11.49 -5.22
CA LEU A 89 9.43 -10.54 -4.10
C LEU A 89 10.88 -10.23 -3.69
N LEU A 90 11.86 -10.99 -4.22
CA LEU A 90 13.28 -10.91 -3.89
C LEU A 90 14.15 -10.52 -5.11
N GLY A 91 13.72 -9.54 -5.90
CA GLY A 91 14.46 -9.05 -7.09
C GLY A 91 13.74 -9.26 -8.41
N GLY A 92 12.40 -9.15 -8.39
CA GLY A 92 11.54 -9.29 -9.55
C GLY A 92 11.32 -7.97 -10.29
N GLU A 93 10.76 -8.09 -11.49
CA GLU A 93 10.41 -6.95 -12.32
C GLU A 93 9.14 -7.28 -13.11
N VAL A 94 8.17 -6.36 -13.06
CA VAL A 94 6.92 -6.45 -13.80
C VAL A 94 6.79 -5.19 -14.66
N ALA A 95 6.66 -5.39 -15.97
CA ALA A 95 6.35 -4.33 -16.91
C ALA A 95 4.87 -4.38 -17.30
N LEU A 96 4.12 -3.31 -17.06
CA LEU A 96 2.76 -3.14 -17.55
C LEU A 96 2.79 -2.33 -18.85
N ALA A 97 2.24 -2.91 -19.92
CA ALA A 97 2.34 -2.31 -21.26
C ALA A 97 3.81 -1.96 -21.62
N ALA A 98 4.04 -0.86 -22.34
CA ALA A 98 5.38 -0.45 -22.77
C ALA A 98 6.07 0.56 -21.82
N ASP A 99 5.33 1.15 -20.87
CA ASP A 99 5.74 2.42 -20.25
C ASP A 99 5.85 2.38 -18.72
N VAL A 100 5.41 1.30 -18.08
CA VAL A 100 5.39 1.21 -16.61
C VAL A 100 6.21 0.00 -16.18
N LEU A 101 7.26 0.25 -15.42
CA LEU A 101 8.09 -0.76 -14.81
C LEU A 101 7.95 -0.70 -13.29
N VAL A 102 7.71 -1.85 -12.67
CA VAL A 102 7.70 -1.99 -11.21
C VAL A 102 8.74 -3.03 -10.82
N GLN A 103 9.67 -2.63 -9.96
CA GLN A 103 10.66 -3.53 -9.37
C GLN A 103 10.22 -3.99 -8.00
N THR A 104 10.54 -5.23 -7.64
CA THR A 104 10.29 -5.79 -6.31
C THR A 104 11.60 -6.21 -5.68
N GLU A 105 11.82 -5.79 -4.44
CA GLU A 105 13.09 -5.98 -3.73
C GLU A 105 12.84 -6.41 -2.29
N SER A 106 13.83 -7.04 -1.67
CA SER A 106 13.83 -7.32 -0.22
C SER A 106 13.98 -6.01 0.57
N TYR A 107 13.26 -5.87 1.67
CA TYR A 107 13.41 -4.69 2.53
C TYR A 107 14.83 -4.57 3.10
N ALA A 108 15.46 -5.69 3.46
CA ALA A 108 16.82 -5.69 4.00
C ALA A 108 17.87 -5.16 3.01
N THR A 109 17.62 -5.21 1.70
CA THR A 109 18.53 -4.68 0.67
C THR A 109 18.24 -3.23 0.31
N ALA A 110 17.12 -2.66 0.75
CA ALA A 110 16.60 -1.37 0.31
C ALA A 110 17.58 -0.20 0.46
N ALA A 111 18.44 -0.20 1.48
CA ALA A 111 19.46 0.83 1.69
C ALA A 111 20.57 0.84 0.62
N TYR A 112 20.69 -0.23 -0.17
CA TYR A 112 21.72 -0.41 -1.20
C TYR A 112 21.16 -0.33 -2.62
N VAL A 113 19.84 -0.24 -2.77
CA VAL A 113 19.17 -0.18 -4.08
C VAL A 113 19.00 1.27 -4.52
N ALA A 114 19.45 1.58 -5.73
CA ALA A 114 19.17 2.86 -6.37
C ALA A 114 17.73 2.86 -6.90
N ILE A 115 16.84 3.59 -6.24
CA ILE A 115 15.43 3.66 -6.63
C ILE A 115 15.27 4.66 -7.78
N SER A 116 15.20 4.15 -9.01
CA SER A 116 14.98 4.95 -10.23
C SER A 116 13.61 4.74 -10.88
N VAL A 117 12.89 3.69 -10.48
CA VAL A 117 11.57 3.31 -10.98
C VAL A 117 10.65 2.98 -9.80
N PRO A 118 9.33 2.91 -9.99
CA PRO A 118 8.44 2.38 -8.97
C PRO A 118 8.98 1.07 -8.37
N THR A 119 9.19 1.07 -7.06
CA THR A 119 9.85 -0.05 -6.35
C THR A 119 8.98 -0.48 -5.17
N ALA A 120 8.76 -1.78 -5.04
CA ALA A 120 7.98 -2.38 -3.96
C ALA A 120 8.89 -3.24 -3.08
N PHE A 121 9.09 -2.81 -1.83
CA PHE A 121 9.90 -3.58 -0.88
C PHE A 121 9.04 -4.61 -0.16
N SER A 122 9.49 -5.87 -0.13
CA SER A 122 8.84 -6.96 0.59
C SER A 122 9.49 -7.18 1.96
N VAL A 123 8.66 -7.45 2.97
CA VAL A 123 9.11 -7.92 4.29
C VAL A 123 8.73 -9.39 4.39
N ALA A 124 9.51 -10.23 3.72
CA ALA A 124 9.15 -11.63 3.47
C ALA A 124 9.71 -12.59 4.53
N ASP A 125 10.85 -12.23 5.15
CA ASP A 125 11.53 -13.08 6.12
C ASP A 125 11.97 -12.35 7.41
N GLU A 126 12.69 -13.06 8.29
CA GLU A 126 13.16 -12.51 9.57
C GLU A 126 14.30 -11.50 9.40
N VAL A 127 15.07 -11.58 8.32
CA VAL A 127 16.14 -10.61 8.01
C VAL A 127 15.51 -9.27 7.63
N ASP A 128 14.51 -9.29 6.76
CA ASP A 128 13.71 -8.10 6.44
C ASP A 128 13.05 -7.51 7.69
N LEU A 129 12.43 -8.35 8.51
CA LEU A 129 11.74 -7.91 9.72
C LEU A 129 12.71 -7.28 10.73
N SER A 130 13.90 -7.84 10.86
CA SER A 130 14.97 -7.29 11.70
C SER A 130 15.48 -5.95 11.19
N ALA A 131 15.66 -5.78 9.87
CA ALA A 131 16.00 -4.49 9.27
C ALA A 131 14.89 -3.44 9.53
N LEU A 132 13.62 -3.82 9.35
CA LEU A 132 12.47 -2.96 9.62
C LEU A 132 12.42 -2.50 11.09
N ARG A 133 12.73 -3.39 12.04
CA ARG A 133 12.78 -3.06 13.48
C ARG A 133 13.88 -2.05 13.80
N ILE A 134 15.06 -2.20 13.20
CA ILE A 134 16.18 -1.27 13.38
C ILE A 134 15.78 0.11 12.87
N ASP A 135 15.20 0.20 11.68
CA ASP A 135 14.74 1.47 11.14
C ASP A 135 13.61 2.10 11.98
N ALA A 136 12.70 1.27 12.50
CA ALA A 136 11.64 1.73 13.41
C ALA A 136 12.22 2.30 14.71
N GLU A 137 13.24 1.67 15.29
CA GLU A 137 13.94 2.17 16.48
C GLU A 137 14.68 3.48 16.21
N VAL A 138 15.37 3.59 15.07
CA VAL A 138 16.05 4.82 14.64
C VAL A 138 15.04 5.95 14.43
N ALA A 139 13.93 5.69 13.74
CA ALA A 139 12.88 6.67 13.57
C ALA A 139 12.30 7.10 14.91
N LEU A 140 12.05 6.15 15.82
CA LEU A 140 11.48 6.44 17.13
C LEU A 140 12.40 7.32 17.98
N THR A 141 13.69 7.02 18.00
CA THR A 141 14.69 7.68 18.86
C THR A 141 15.24 8.96 18.26
N GLU A 142 15.48 8.98 16.95
CA GLU A 142 16.18 10.08 16.26
C GLU A 142 15.25 10.88 15.34
N GLY A 143 14.05 10.38 15.01
CA GLY A 143 13.12 11.05 14.11
C GLY A 143 13.50 10.88 12.64
N ARG A 144 14.49 10.02 12.35
CA ARG A 144 14.99 9.78 11.00
C ARG A 144 14.30 8.57 10.39
N PHE A 145 13.61 8.79 9.29
CA PHE A 145 13.05 7.73 8.47
C PHE A 145 14.00 7.42 7.31
N PRO A 146 14.11 6.15 6.90
CA PRO A 146 14.94 5.81 5.76
C PRO A 146 14.35 6.41 4.47
N ASP A 147 15.23 6.89 3.59
CA ASP A 147 14.83 7.53 2.33
C ASP A 147 14.06 6.56 1.43
N HIS A 148 14.44 5.29 1.42
CA HIS A 148 13.75 4.28 0.62
C HIS A 148 12.27 4.15 1.01
N LEU A 149 11.87 4.29 2.28
CA LEU A 149 10.45 4.25 2.67
C LEU A 149 9.70 5.57 2.42
N THR A 150 10.41 6.69 2.42
CA THR A 150 9.79 8.03 2.29
C THR A 150 9.81 8.56 0.86
N THR A 151 10.42 7.83 -0.07
CA THR A 151 10.47 8.13 -1.50
C THR A 151 9.09 7.92 -2.15
N PRO A 152 8.53 8.89 -2.91
CA PRO A 152 7.17 8.82 -3.46
C PRO A 152 6.86 7.61 -4.35
N ILE A 153 7.86 7.12 -5.10
CA ILE A 153 7.68 5.97 -6.02
C ILE A 153 7.87 4.62 -5.33
N VAL A 154 8.07 4.60 -4.01
CA VAL A 154 8.20 3.38 -3.23
C VAL A 154 6.89 2.97 -2.60
N THR A 155 6.65 1.66 -2.60
CA THR A 155 5.63 1.02 -1.78
C THR A 155 6.21 -0.13 -0.95
N VAL A 156 5.46 -0.59 0.03
CA VAL A 156 5.75 -1.81 0.79
C VAL A 156 4.72 -2.86 0.39
N VAL A 157 5.20 -4.04 -0.01
CA VAL A 157 4.33 -5.16 -0.35
C VAL A 157 3.58 -5.57 0.92
N ASP A 158 2.26 -5.69 0.80
CA ASP A 158 1.35 -6.08 1.87
C ASP A 158 1.39 -5.13 3.07
N GLU A 159 1.75 -3.85 2.85
CA GLU A 159 1.77 -2.81 3.86
C GLU A 159 0.48 -2.79 4.70
N ARG A 160 -0.68 -3.00 4.06
CA ARG A 160 -1.98 -3.05 4.74
C ARG A 160 -2.07 -4.13 5.81
N ALA A 161 -1.46 -5.28 5.58
CA ALA A 161 -1.40 -6.39 6.53
C ALA A 161 -0.50 -6.02 7.72
N LEU A 162 0.63 -5.36 7.45
CA LEU A 162 1.54 -4.84 8.49
C LEU A 162 0.90 -3.70 9.31
N LEU A 163 -0.04 -2.96 8.72
CA LEU A 163 -0.79 -1.89 9.38
C LEU A 163 -2.05 -2.35 10.13
N VAL A 164 -2.41 -3.64 10.11
CA VAL A 164 -3.58 -4.19 10.82
C VAL A 164 -3.68 -3.74 12.29
N PRO A 165 -2.58 -3.66 13.06
CA PRO A 165 -2.68 -3.24 14.46
C PRO A 165 -3.24 -1.83 14.67
N ILE A 166 -3.17 -0.94 13.66
CA ILE A 166 -3.64 0.46 13.77
C ILE A 166 -4.79 0.80 12.81
N LEU A 167 -5.16 -0.13 11.93
CA LEU A 167 -6.22 0.04 10.95
C LEU A 167 -7.43 -0.84 11.27
N PRO A 168 -8.65 -0.39 10.98
CA PRO A 168 -9.83 -1.23 11.11
C PRO A 168 -9.68 -2.49 10.22
N PRO A 169 -10.26 -3.64 10.56
CA PRO A 169 -10.21 -4.80 9.67
C PRO A 169 -10.92 -4.51 8.35
N LEU A 170 -10.41 -5.07 7.24
CA LEU A 170 -11.15 -5.07 5.98
C LEU A 170 -12.31 -6.08 6.07
N PRO A 171 -13.50 -5.74 5.55
CA PRO A 171 -14.67 -6.61 5.66
C PRO A 171 -14.56 -7.90 4.83
N HIS A 172 -13.77 -7.89 3.74
CA HIS A 172 -13.61 -9.01 2.80
C HIS A 172 -12.15 -9.10 2.28
N VAL A 173 -11.81 -10.12 1.48
CA VAL A 173 -10.51 -10.26 0.77
C VAL A 173 -10.36 -9.21 -0.33
N ALA A 174 -9.33 -8.37 -0.22
CA ALA A 174 -9.16 -7.18 -1.07
C ALA A 174 -8.69 -7.49 -2.49
N ARG A 175 -7.94 -8.58 -2.61
CA ARG A 175 -7.16 -8.90 -3.80
C ARG A 175 -6.79 -10.38 -3.76
N LEU A 176 -6.44 -10.93 -4.92
CA LEU A 176 -6.00 -12.30 -5.04
C LEU A 176 -4.70 -12.38 -5.83
N LEU A 177 -3.86 -13.35 -5.46
CA LEU A 177 -2.74 -13.84 -6.25
C LEU A 177 -3.05 -15.27 -6.64
N VAL A 178 -3.05 -15.58 -7.94
CA VAL A 178 -3.14 -16.95 -8.46
C VAL A 178 -1.75 -17.39 -8.87
N ARG A 179 -1.24 -18.42 -8.21
CA ARG A 179 0.12 -18.94 -8.41
C ARG A 179 0.21 -19.94 -9.56
N ALA A 180 1.44 -20.20 -10.01
CA ALA A 180 1.73 -21.18 -11.05
C ALA A 180 1.22 -22.60 -10.74
N ASP A 181 1.18 -22.98 -9.46
CA ASP A 181 0.66 -24.28 -8.99
C ASP A 181 -0.88 -24.31 -8.84
N GLY A 182 -1.56 -23.20 -9.11
CA GLY A 182 -3.01 -23.05 -8.96
C GLY A 182 -3.46 -22.65 -7.57
N GLU A 183 -2.55 -22.43 -6.61
CA GLU A 183 -2.93 -21.85 -5.32
C GLU A 183 -3.44 -20.42 -5.48
N VAL A 184 -4.42 -20.05 -4.65
CA VAL A 184 -4.98 -18.70 -4.59
C VAL A 184 -4.72 -18.12 -3.20
N LEU A 185 -4.07 -16.95 -3.15
CA LEU A 185 -3.67 -16.27 -1.91
C LEU A 185 -4.30 -14.87 -1.82
N ASP A 186 -4.44 -14.32 -0.60
CA ASP A 186 -4.84 -12.91 -0.35
C ASP A 186 -3.66 -11.93 -0.55
N GLY A 187 -3.14 -11.90 -1.77
CA GLY A 187 -1.94 -11.14 -2.16
C GLY A 187 -0.62 -11.90 -1.98
N PRO A 188 0.52 -11.25 -2.26
CA PRO A 188 1.83 -11.89 -2.34
C PRO A 188 2.33 -12.63 -1.10
N LEU A 189 2.18 -12.02 0.09
CA LEU A 189 2.54 -12.60 1.38
C LEU A 189 1.29 -13.05 2.16
N GLY A 190 0.14 -13.08 1.47
CA GLY A 190 -1.15 -13.44 2.03
C GLY A 190 -1.27 -14.91 2.41
N ALA A 191 -2.28 -15.22 3.22
CA ALA A 191 -2.67 -16.60 3.48
C ALA A 191 -3.39 -17.20 2.27
N GLN A 192 -3.34 -18.53 2.14
CA GLN A 192 -4.15 -19.27 1.18
C GLN A 192 -5.63 -19.00 1.44
N THR A 193 -6.34 -18.61 0.39
CA THR A 193 -7.78 -18.39 0.45
C THR A 193 -8.50 -19.71 0.19
N GLY A 194 -9.45 -20.05 1.06
CA GLY A 194 -10.38 -21.14 0.80
C GLY A 194 -11.38 -20.78 -0.31
N PRO A 195 -12.23 -21.75 -0.73
CA PRO A 195 -13.28 -21.52 -1.73
C PRO A 195 -14.29 -20.45 -1.29
N ASP A 196 -14.51 -20.33 0.02
CA ASP A 196 -15.18 -19.17 0.61
C ASP A 196 -14.10 -18.09 0.84
N LEU A 197 -14.02 -17.10 -0.06
CA LEU A 197 -13.09 -15.94 -0.04
C LEU A 197 -13.27 -15.01 1.18
N GLY A 198 -13.61 -15.57 2.35
CA GLY A 198 -14.29 -14.87 3.44
C GLY A 198 -13.42 -14.51 4.65
N ARG A 199 -12.16 -14.95 4.76
CA ARG A 199 -11.26 -14.47 5.83
C ARG A 199 -9.82 -14.93 5.65
N ALA A 200 -8.91 -13.99 5.47
CA ALA A 200 -7.48 -14.23 5.69
C ALA A 200 -7.19 -14.36 7.19
N ALA A 201 -6.34 -15.31 7.56
CA ALA A 201 -5.80 -15.40 8.90
C ALA A 201 -4.72 -14.31 9.08
N PRO A 202 -4.76 -13.49 10.15
CA PRO A 202 -3.69 -12.52 10.40
C PRO A 202 -2.37 -13.27 10.64
N GLN A 203 -1.38 -13.06 9.78
CA GLN A 203 -0.04 -13.59 10.03
C GLN A 203 0.69 -12.73 11.07
N ARG A 204 1.20 -13.44 12.09
CA ARG A 204 2.22 -13.07 13.10
C ARG A 204 2.23 -11.60 13.56
N ALA A 205 1.30 -11.25 14.45
CA ALA A 205 1.51 -10.12 15.34
C ALA A 205 2.60 -10.47 16.37
N GLY A 206 3.84 -10.04 16.12
CA GLY A 206 4.90 -10.00 17.13
C GLY A 206 4.55 -9.06 18.28
N ARG A 207 5.35 -9.08 19.36
CA ARG A 207 5.16 -8.15 20.51
C ARG A 207 5.28 -6.68 20.13
N ASP A 208 5.88 -6.41 18.98
CA ASP A 208 6.20 -5.10 18.42
C ASP A 208 5.31 -4.71 17.22
N ALA A 209 4.26 -5.49 16.94
CA ALA A 209 3.42 -5.28 15.77
C ALA A 209 2.81 -3.87 15.70
N VAL A 210 2.36 -3.32 16.83
CA VAL A 210 1.80 -1.96 16.87
C VAL A 210 2.86 -0.92 16.59
N SER A 211 4.04 -1.02 17.22
CA SER A 211 5.17 -0.13 16.97
C SER A 211 5.63 -0.14 15.51
N LEU A 212 5.73 -1.32 14.88
CA LEU A 212 6.06 -1.44 13.46
C LEU A 212 4.97 -0.87 12.56
N ALA A 213 3.70 -1.12 12.89
CA ALA A 213 2.57 -0.54 12.16
C ALA A 213 2.58 1.00 12.24
N ARG A 214 2.86 1.58 13.41
CA ARG A 214 3.01 3.04 13.57
C ARG A 214 4.18 3.59 12.76
N PHE A 215 5.31 2.89 12.74
CA PHE A 215 6.48 3.27 11.92
C PHE A 215 6.16 3.30 10.43
N LEU A 216 5.60 2.21 9.88
CA LEU A 216 5.20 2.15 8.47
C LEU A 216 4.12 3.17 8.15
N GLY A 217 3.14 3.35 9.04
CA GLY A 217 2.09 4.35 8.89
C GLY A 217 2.66 5.77 8.83
N ALA A 218 3.60 6.10 9.70
CA ALA A 218 4.30 7.38 9.68
C ALA A 218 5.10 7.58 8.39
N ALA A 219 5.82 6.56 7.92
CA ALA A 219 6.53 6.62 6.64
C ALA A 219 5.59 6.86 5.46
N LYS A 220 4.42 6.20 5.44
CA LYS A 220 3.35 6.42 4.45
C LYS A 220 2.82 7.86 4.49
N VAL A 221 2.61 8.42 5.68
CA VAL A 221 2.20 9.83 5.85
C VAL A 221 3.28 10.78 5.31
N ILE A 222 4.55 10.56 5.66
CA ILE A 222 5.67 11.36 5.16
C ILE A 222 5.72 11.31 3.63
N ARG A 223 5.65 10.12 3.03
CA ARG A 223 5.64 9.92 1.58
C ARG A 223 4.52 10.71 0.90
N ALA A 224 3.30 10.60 1.43
CA ALA A 224 2.12 11.30 0.90
C ALA A 224 2.23 12.83 1.00
N LEU A 225 2.66 13.35 2.15
CA LEU A 225 2.78 14.80 2.36
C LEU A 225 3.99 15.39 1.62
N ARG A 226 5.13 14.69 1.54
CA ARG A 226 6.30 15.09 0.74
C ARG A 226 5.97 15.19 -0.74
N SER A 227 5.28 14.17 -1.29
CA SER A 227 4.83 14.19 -2.69
C SER A 227 3.95 15.42 -2.98
N ARG A 228 3.10 15.81 -2.03
CA ARG A 228 2.18 16.94 -2.17
C ARG A 228 2.84 18.31 -2.01
N PHE A 229 3.74 18.46 -1.04
CA PHE A 229 4.25 19.78 -0.65
C PHE A 229 5.68 20.06 -1.09
N GLY A 230 6.45 19.02 -1.43
CA GLY A 230 7.87 19.15 -1.80
C GLY A 230 8.75 19.65 -0.65
N THR A 231 8.32 19.47 0.60
CA THR A 231 9.02 19.94 1.81
C THR A 231 9.25 18.79 2.78
N GLU A 232 10.16 19.00 3.74
CA GLU A 232 10.33 18.05 4.84
C GLU A 232 9.07 17.96 5.70
N VAL A 233 8.82 16.75 6.19
CA VAL A 233 7.65 16.39 6.99
C VAL A 233 8.17 15.74 8.25
N GLU A 234 7.73 16.22 9.41
CA GLU A 234 8.03 15.61 10.71
C GLU A 234 6.75 15.01 11.30
N ILE A 235 6.88 13.97 12.12
CA ILE A 235 5.77 13.30 12.81
C ILE A 235 5.96 13.45 14.31
N ALA A 236 4.96 13.95 15.03
CA ALA A 236 5.08 14.42 16.42
C ALA A 236 5.59 13.35 17.44
N ASP A 237 5.37 12.07 17.15
CA ASP A 237 5.73 10.94 18.02
C ASP A 237 7.14 10.37 17.79
N PHE A 238 7.86 10.87 16.79
CA PHE A 238 9.14 10.33 16.36
C PHE A 238 10.27 11.33 16.65
N GLY A 239 11.39 10.83 17.18
CA GLY A 239 12.61 11.60 17.43
C GLY A 239 12.76 12.21 18.82
N PRO A 240 13.84 12.99 19.04
CA PRO A 240 14.25 13.42 20.37
C PRO A 240 13.28 14.43 21.00
N GLN A 241 12.45 15.09 20.18
CA GLN A 241 11.44 16.03 20.65
C GLN A 241 10.18 15.34 21.16
N ARG A 242 10.15 14.01 21.27
CA ARG A 242 9.03 13.24 21.82
C ARG A 242 8.69 13.77 23.21
N ARG A 243 7.64 14.60 23.28
CA ARG A 243 7.29 15.36 24.49
C ARG A 243 6.61 14.50 25.56
N ILE A 244 6.13 13.32 25.18
CA ILE A 244 5.37 12.42 26.04
C ILE A 244 6.04 11.04 25.95
N PRO A 245 6.38 10.37 27.06
CA PRO A 245 6.83 8.98 27.03
C PRO A 245 5.69 8.14 26.44
N ALA A 246 5.75 7.85 25.14
CA ALA A 246 4.56 7.34 24.48
C ALA A 246 4.31 5.92 24.95
N ARG A 247 3.18 5.80 25.64
CA ARG A 247 2.37 4.61 25.57
C ARG A 247 2.27 4.20 24.09
N GLU A 248 2.37 2.90 23.84
CA GLU A 248 2.21 2.37 22.49
C GLU A 248 0.81 2.75 21.98
N ARG A 249 0.77 3.64 20.98
CA ARG A 249 -0.45 4.10 20.32
C ARG A 249 -0.87 3.07 19.29
N ASP A 250 -2.12 2.63 19.36
CA ASP A 250 -2.73 1.66 18.44
C ASP A 250 -3.74 2.31 17.47
N ASP A 251 -3.68 3.64 17.33
CA ASP A 251 -4.55 4.40 16.43
C ASP A 251 -3.90 4.69 15.07
N SER A 252 -4.75 4.95 14.07
CA SER A 252 -4.37 5.31 12.69
C SER A 252 -4.11 6.80 12.47
N VAL A 253 -4.13 7.61 13.54
CA VAL A 253 -4.04 9.06 13.45
C VAL A 253 -2.61 9.53 13.69
N PHE A 254 -2.12 10.40 12.82
CA PHE A 254 -0.80 10.98 12.88
C PHE A 254 -0.91 12.49 12.89
N VAL A 255 -0.11 13.12 13.76
CA VAL A 255 0.11 14.56 13.72
C VAL A 255 1.42 14.81 12.99
N ALA A 256 1.35 15.56 11.89
CA ALA A 256 2.49 15.89 11.06
C ALA A 256 2.70 17.41 10.99
N SER A 257 3.94 17.85 10.86
CA SER A 257 4.31 19.22 10.54
C SER A 257 4.98 19.26 9.16
N ALA A 258 4.59 20.23 8.32
CA ALA A 258 5.25 20.48 7.04
C ALA A 258 5.14 21.97 6.69
N ALA A 259 6.22 22.59 6.24
CA ALA A 259 6.26 24.01 5.88
C ALA A 259 5.68 24.96 6.97
N GLY A 260 5.91 24.64 8.25
CA GLY A 260 5.41 25.40 9.39
C GLY A 260 3.89 25.29 9.62
N GLN A 261 3.21 24.36 8.96
CA GLN A 261 1.79 24.05 9.16
C GLN A 261 1.64 22.69 9.84
N ALA A 262 0.59 22.54 10.65
CA ALA A 262 0.25 21.27 11.28
C ALA A 262 -0.88 20.57 10.53
N TYR A 263 -0.77 19.25 10.46
CA TYR A 263 -1.70 18.36 9.79
C TYR A 263 -2.10 17.21 10.71
N VAL A 264 -3.38 16.83 10.65
CA VAL A 264 -3.89 15.60 11.25
C VAL A 264 -4.22 14.67 10.09
N VAL A 265 -3.60 13.49 10.10
CA VAL A 265 -3.72 12.48 9.06
C VAL A 265 -4.30 11.22 9.66
N ASP A 266 -5.42 10.74 9.11
CA ASP A 266 -6.04 9.48 9.52
C ASP A 266 -5.89 8.46 8.38
N LEU A 267 -5.06 7.44 8.59
CA LEU A 267 -4.81 6.40 7.59
C LEU A 267 -6.04 5.52 7.35
N ALA A 268 -6.91 5.33 8.34
CA ALA A 268 -8.10 4.49 8.19
C ALA A 268 -9.12 5.13 7.24
N THR A 269 -9.24 6.46 7.28
CA THR A 269 -10.15 7.21 6.40
C THR A 269 -9.44 7.87 5.22
N ARG A 270 -8.10 7.75 5.16
CA ARG A 270 -7.22 8.43 4.19
C ARG A 270 -7.43 9.95 4.14
N ARG A 271 -7.80 10.56 5.28
CA ARG A 271 -8.09 12.00 5.38
C ARG A 271 -6.86 12.76 5.87
N VAL A 272 -6.62 13.94 5.29
CA VAL A 272 -5.63 14.91 5.77
C VAL A 272 -6.33 16.23 6.04
N SER A 273 -6.19 16.72 7.26
CA SER A 273 -6.76 18.01 7.66
C SER A 273 -5.66 18.94 8.10
N ARG A 274 -5.60 20.14 7.52
CA ARG A 274 -4.72 21.20 8.05
C ARG A 274 -5.38 21.80 9.28
N VAL A 275 -4.62 21.92 10.36
CA VAL A 275 -5.14 22.38 11.64
C VAL A 275 -4.21 23.44 12.26
N PRO A 276 -4.73 24.36 13.11
CA PRO A 276 -3.87 25.20 13.94
C PRO A 276 -3.02 24.37 14.91
N SER A 277 -1.80 24.81 15.21
CA SER A 277 -0.88 24.06 16.11
C SER A 277 -1.48 23.69 17.48
N PRO A 278 -2.27 24.55 18.16
CA PRO A 278 -2.90 24.16 19.42
C PRO A 278 -3.89 22.98 19.28
N ILE A 279 -4.53 22.84 18.11
CA ILE A 279 -5.41 21.70 17.82
C ILE A 279 -4.59 20.44 17.58
N ALA A 280 -3.47 20.55 16.85
CA ALA A 280 -2.56 19.42 16.65
C ALA A 280 -2.00 18.91 17.98
N GLU A 281 -1.59 19.80 18.88
CA GLU A 281 -1.11 19.45 20.23
C GLU A 281 -2.20 18.79 21.07
N LEU A 282 -3.44 19.28 20.99
CA LEU A 282 -4.58 18.66 21.67
C LEU A 282 -4.85 17.25 21.15
N VAL A 283 -4.87 17.06 19.83
CA VAL A 283 -5.04 15.75 19.19
C VAL A 283 -3.95 14.78 19.67
N GLU A 284 -2.69 15.22 19.62
CA GLU A 284 -1.57 14.42 20.09
C GLU A 284 -1.72 14.01 21.56
N HIS A 285 -2.13 14.94 22.41
CA HIS A 285 -2.39 14.66 23.82
C HIS A 285 -3.54 13.68 24.03
N MET A 286 -4.64 13.81 23.27
CA MET A 286 -5.78 12.90 23.36
C MET A 286 -5.39 11.45 23.03
N PHE A 287 -4.67 11.24 21.92
CA PHE A 287 -4.27 9.90 21.51
C PHE A 287 -3.15 9.31 22.38
N SER A 288 -2.26 10.16 22.92
CA SER A 288 -1.25 9.74 23.88
C SER A 288 -1.83 9.32 25.25
N THR A 289 -3.01 9.80 25.63
CA THR A 289 -3.64 9.56 26.95
C THR A 289 -4.77 8.53 26.93
N SER A 290 -5.41 8.33 25.77
CA SER A 290 -6.47 7.34 25.57
C SER A 290 -5.98 5.89 25.81
N ARG A 291 -6.80 5.08 26.48
CA ARG A 291 -6.55 3.66 26.75
C ARG A 291 -7.36 2.81 25.79
N GLY A 292 -6.72 2.24 24.76
CA GLY A 292 -7.06 0.93 24.16
C GLY A 292 -8.52 0.62 23.82
N ALA A 293 -9.36 1.63 23.60
CA ALA A 293 -10.70 1.49 23.06
C ALA A 293 -10.81 2.62 22.05
N GLY A 294 -10.83 2.26 20.76
CA GLY A 294 -10.95 3.21 19.68
C GLY A 294 -12.07 4.21 19.93
N PHE A 295 -11.91 5.40 19.37
CA PHE A 295 -12.81 6.54 19.56
C PHE A 295 -14.27 6.10 19.50
N ASP A 296 -15.05 6.45 20.53
CA ASP A 296 -16.49 6.40 20.35
C ASP A 296 -16.92 7.44 19.29
N ALA A 297 -18.13 7.31 18.77
CA ALA A 297 -18.62 8.23 17.74
C ALA A 297 -18.60 9.71 18.18
N SER A 298 -18.52 10.01 19.47
CA SER A 298 -18.51 11.37 20.02
C SER A 298 -17.15 12.05 19.83
N GLU A 299 -16.04 11.34 20.00
CA GLU A 299 -14.71 11.94 19.84
C GLU A 299 -14.40 12.22 18.35
N ARG A 300 -14.88 11.36 17.43
CA ARG A 300 -14.88 11.67 15.98
C ARG A 300 -15.73 12.90 15.66
N SER A 301 -16.86 13.08 16.35
CA SER A 301 -17.69 14.26 16.21
C SER A 301 -16.97 15.54 16.66
N VAL A 302 -16.04 15.47 17.62
CA VAL A 302 -15.22 16.63 18.03
C VAL A 302 -14.31 17.08 16.88
N LEU A 303 -13.60 16.15 16.24
CA LEU A 303 -12.75 16.48 15.08
C LEU A 303 -13.56 17.08 13.92
N GLU A 304 -14.76 16.57 13.67
CA GLU A 304 -15.65 17.12 12.64
C GLU A 304 -16.21 18.51 12.98
N ARG A 305 -16.45 18.79 14.28
CA ARG A 305 -16.97 20.08 14.76
C ARG A 305 -15.93 21.19 14.81
N LEU A 306 -14.64 20.87 14.81
CA LEU A 306 -13.55 21.86 14.89
C LEU A 306 -13.36 22.71 13.62
N GLY A 307 -14.25 22.63 12.63
CA GLY A 307 -14.23 23.53 11.46
C GLY A 307 -12.97 23.37 10.61
N LEU A 308 -12.43 22.16 10.53
CA LEU A 308 -11.17 21.87 9.85
C LEU A 308 -11.28 22.15 8.35
N GLN A 309 -10.29 22.85 7.79
CA GLN A 309 -10.14 22.94 6.34
C GLN A 309 -9.74 21.57 5.81
N ARG A 310 -10.70 20.89 5.20
CA ARG A 310 -10.54 19.55 4.65
C ARG A 310 -9.76 19.64 3.36
N TYR A 311 -8.73 18.82 3.27
CA TYR A 311 -8.13 18.48 2.00
C TYR A 311 -8.42 17.01 1.78
N ASP A 312 -9.06 16.69 0.66
CA ASP A 312 -8.95 15.32 0.17
C ASP A 312 -7.46 15.07 -0.11
N VAL A 313 -6.97 13.93 0.34
CA VAL A 313 -5.68 13.41 -0.11
C VAL A 313 -5.96 12.93 -1.51
N PRO A 314 -5.44 13.59 -2.56
CA PRO A 314 -5.43 12.94 -3.86
C PRO A 314 -4.67 11.63 -3.68
N ALA A 315 -5.09 10.57 -4.36
CA ALA A 315 -4.20 9.43 -4.55
C ALA A 315 -2.80 9.96 -4.95
N PRO A 316 -1.69 9.37 -4.45
CA PRO A 316 -0.34 9.84 -4.74
C PRO A 316 -0.18 10.11 -6.24
N ILE A 317 0.55 11.18 -6.57
CA ILE A 317 0.54 11.85 -7.87
C ILE A 317 0.77 10.84 -9.02
N GLY A 318 -0.33 10.50 -9.69
CA GLY A 318 -0.44 9.78 -10.96
C GLY A 318 -1.83 9.91 -11.62
N ALA A 319 -2.72 10.73 -11.02
CA ALA A 319 -4.11 10.92 -11.43
C ALA A 319 -4.41 12.39 -11.80
N ALA A 320 -3.52 13.01 -12.60
CA ALA A 320 -3.85 14.24 -13.32
C ALA A 320 -4.07 13.88 -14.80
N GLU A 321 -5.21 14.32 -15.30
CA GLU A 321 -5.86 14.06 -16.61
C GLU A 321 -4.95 14.04 -17.84
#